data_AF-A0A9P4PVG6-F1
#
_entry.id   AF-A0A9P4PVG6-F1
#
_cell.length_a   1.000
_cell.length_b   1.000
_cell.length_c   1.000
_cell.angle_alpha   90.00
_cell.angle_beta   90.00
_cell.angle_gamma   90.00
#
_symmetry.space_group_name_H-M   'P 1'
#
loop_
_entity.id
_entity.type
_entity.pdbx_description
1 polymer ?
#
loop_
_entity_poly.entity_id
_entity_poly.type
_entity_poly.pdbx_seq_one_letter_code
_entity_poly.pdbx_strand_id
1 'polypeptide(L)'
;MTSAFYIIAVNRAAGIIAFIDRRSPKHAAGDYWGRKPSRDELPALIHTSDVACGLWNRGQGPENPALGKIEYSLVGPIVNFETEKIILEICGQDHAPRCPGIDFAITDQRAQALLGSPNGQAVGLFLAQHKRQMGGEYFVNKVTLFNSDLVVSRPYNLFTVQGSTTEEQT
;
A
#
# COMPACT_ATOMS: atom_id res chain seq x y z
N MET A 1 19.49 17.19 3.37
CA MET A 1 19.05 15.81 3.68
C MET A 1 17.59 15.84 4.12
N THR A 2 16.75 14.91 3.66
CA THR A 2 15.29 14.91 3.95
C THR A 2 14.90 14.01 5.12
N SER A 3 15.78 13.12 5.60
CA SER A 3 15.48 12.12 6.65
C SER A 3 14.32 11.18 6.32
N ALA A 4 13.99 11.02 5.04
CA ALA A 4 12.94 10.13 4.56
C ALA A 4 13.36 8.66 4.63
N PHE A 5 12.40 7.76 4.81
CA PHE A 5 12.67 6.32 4.81
C PHE A 5 11.47 5.53 4.26
N TYR A 6 11.77 4.32 3.78
CA TYR A 6 10.80 3.35 3.28
C TYR A 6 11.22 1.95 3.70
N ILE A 7 10.35 1.26 4.44
CA ILE A 7 10.47 -0.15 4.83
C ILE A 7 9.36 -0.89 4.09
N ILE A 8 9.74 -1.58 3.02
CA ILE A 8 8.85 -2.33 2.14
C ILE A 8 9.38 -3.75 2.00
N ALA A 9 8.52 -4.74 2.22
CA ALA A 9 8.86 -6.14 1.97
C ALA A 9 8.18 -6.64 0.69
N VAL A 10 8.87 -7.54 -0.03
CA VAL A 10 8.40 -8.11 -1.29
C VAL A 10 8.55 -9.63 -1.24
N ASN A 11 7.46 -10.34 -1.46
CA ASN A 11 7.46 -11.78 -1.72
C ASN A 11 6.80 -12.04 -3.08
N ARG A 12 7.62 -12.14 -4.13
CA ARG A 12 7.14 -12.30 -5.51
C ARG A 12 6.50 -13.67 -5.75
N ALA A 13 7.04 -14.72 -5.14
CA ALA A 13 6.51 -16.08 -5.30
C ALA A 13 5.06 -16.19 -4.80
N ALA A 14 4.73 -15.45 -3.74
CA ALA A 14 3.38 -15.38 -3.18
C ALA A 14 2.55 -14.18 -3.68
N GLY A 15 3.10 -13.34 -4.57
CA GLY A 15 2.39 -12.15 -5.07
C GLY A 15 2.16 -11.05 -4.03
N ILE A 16 2.99 -10.94 -2.99
CA ILE A 16 2.80 -10.04 -1.85
C ILE A 16 3.78 -8.86 -1.89
N ILE A 17 3.25 -7.66 -1.69
CA ILE A 17 4.04 -6.47 -1.31
C ILE A 17 3.51 -5.87 -0.01
N ALA A 18 4.39 -5.58 0.95
CA ALA A 18 4.01 -5.03 2.24
C ALA A 18 4.64 -3.65 2.46
N PHE A 19 3.80 -2.64 2.69
CA PHE A 19 4.21 -1.29 3.09
C PHE A 19 4.20 -1.20 4.62
N ILE A 20 5.36 -1.48 5.22
CA ILE A 20 5.48 -1.69 6.68
C ILE A 20 5.58 -0.36 7.41
N ASP A 21 6.56 0.46 7.02
CA ASP A 21 6.76 1.78 7.60
C ASP A 21 7.37 2.70 6.56
N ARG A 22 6.94 3.95 6.52
CA ARG A 22 7.38 4.90 5.50
C ARG A 22 7.14 6.32 5.94
N ARG A 23 8.10 7.18 5.64
CA ARG A 23 7.96 8.63 5.76
C ARG A 23 8.44 9.28 4.47
N SER A 24 7.49 9.83 3.71
CA SER A 24 7.79 10.48 2.43
C SER A 24 8.77 11.64 2.59
N PRO A 25 9.61 11.95 1.58
CA PRO A 25 10.51 13.09 1.59
C PRO A 25 9.85 14.42 1.95
N LYS A 26 8.64 14.67 1.45
CA LYS A 26 7.91 15.92 1.75
C LYS A 26 7.62 16.07 3.24
N HIS A 27 7.13 15.02 3.89
CA HIS A 27 6.84 15.04 5.33
C HIS A 27 8.12 15.07 6.16
N ALA A 28 9.05 14.14 5.88
CA ALA A 28 10.29 14.03 6.64
C ALA A 28 11.14 15.30 6.58
N ALA A 29 11.25 15.93 5.40
CA ALA A 29 11.93 17.21 5.24
C ALA A 29 11.18 18.34 5.93
N GLY A 30 9.84 18.34 5.87
CA GLY A 30 9.03 19.35 6.56
C GLY A 30 9.28 19.38 8.07
N ASP A 31 9.28 18.20 8.68
CA ASP A 31 9.54 18.05 10.12
C ASP A 31 10.99 18.39 10.47
N TYR A 32 11.95 17.94 9.65
CA TYR A 32 13.37 18.14 9.91
C TYR A 32 13.82 19.60 9.67
N TRP A 33 13.23 20.30 8.69
CA TRP A 33 13.58 21.68 8.34
C TRP A 33 12.72 22.72 9.05
N GLY A 34 11.63 22.31 9.72
CA GLY A 34 10.69 23.21 10.39
C GLY A 34 9.86 24.08 9.43
N ARG A 35 9.81 23.74 8.14
CA ARG A 35 9.02 24.44 7.11
C ARG A 35 8.61 23.50 5.99
N LYS A 36 7.55 23.84 5.28
CA LYS A 36 7.11 23.08 4.10
C LYS A 36 8.16 23.18 2.97
N PRO A 37 8.68 22.05 2.47
CA PRO A 37 9.61 22.06 1.35
C PRO A 37 8.89 22.32 0.02
N SER A 38 9.56 22.99 -0.93
CA SER A 38 9.11 23.05 -2.32
C SER A 38 9.53 21.80 -3.09
N ARG A 39 8.96 21.58 -4.28
CA ARG A 39 9.18 20.33 -5.04
C ARG A 39 10.63 20.17 -5.51
N ASP A 40 11.25 21.29 -5.88
CA ASP A 40 12.63 21.43 -6.35
C ASP A 40 13.67 21.17 -5.25
N GLU A 41 13.29 21.28 -3.98
CA GLU A 41 14.15 20.96 -2.83
C GLU A 41 14.16 19.46 -2.48
N LEU A 42 13.22 18.69 -3.04
CA LEU A 42 13.06 17.27 -2.76
C LEU A 42 13.78 16.41 -3.82
N PRO A 43 14.22 15.19 -3.47
CA PRO A 43 14.77 14.26 -4.46
C PRO A 43 13.75 13.99 -5.59
N ALA A 44 14.21 13.49 -6.74
CA ALA A 44 13.29 13.14 -7.82
C ALA A 44 12.30 12.04 -7.38
N LEU A 45 12.80 11.02 -6.67
CA LEU A 45 12.04 9.89 -6.14
C LEU A 45 11.35 10.25 -4.82
N ILE A 46 10.06 10.65 -4.90
CA ILE A 46 9.27 11.07 -3.72
C ILE A 46 8.03 10.23 -3.45
N HIS A 47 7.57 9.44 -4.42
CA HIS A 47 6.35 8.67 -4.28
C HIS A 47 6.68 7.25 -3.82
N THR A 48 5.94 6.78 -2.83
CA THR A 48 6.04 5.40 -2.34
C THR A 48 5.76 4.39 -3.46
N SER A 49 4.84 4.71 -4.38
CA SER A 49 4.51 3.86 -5.54
C SER A 49 5.73 3.58 -6.41
N ASP A 50 6.52 4.62 -6.73
CA ASP A 50 7.73 4.50 -7.54
C ASP A 50 8.78 3.62 -6.84
N VAL A 51 8.98 3.82 -5.53
CA VAL A 51 9.91 3.01 -4.71
C VAL A 51 9.45 1.55 -4.70
N ALA A 52 8.17 1.30 -4.47
CA ALA A 52 7.58 -0.04 -4.47
C ALA A 52 7.73 -0.73 -5.83
N CYS A 53 7.50 -0.02 -6.93
CA CYS A 53 7.72 -0.52 -8.28
C CYS A 53 9.18 -0.90 -8.52
N GLY A 54 10.12 -0.05 -8.10
CA GLY A 54 11.54 -0.37 -8.16
C GLY A 54 11.88 -1.66 -7.39
N LEU A 55 11.38 -1.80 -6.17
CA LEU A 55 11.61 -2.99 -5.34
C LEU A 55 10.95 -4.26 -5.91
N TRP A 56 9.74 -4.14 -6.45
CA TRP A 56 9.04 -5.24 -7.13
C TRP A 56 9.85 -5.78 -8.31
N ASN A 57 10.38 -4.87 -9.13
CA ASN A 57 11.12 -5.23 -10.34
C ASN A 57 12.57 -5.67 -10.07
N ARG A 58 13.17 -5.32 -8.92
CA ARG A 58 14.59 -5.65 -8.61
C ARG A 58 14.91 -7.14 -8.63
N GLY A 59 13.95 -8.00 -8.31
CA GLY A 59 14.19 -9.45 -8.34
C GLY A 59 14.19 -10.04 -9.74
N GLN A 60 13.89 -9.27 -10.78
CA GLN A 60 13.84 -9.76 -12.16
C GLN A 60 15.25 -10.03 -12.67
N GLY A 61 15.39 -11.20 -13.28
CA GLY A 61 16.63 -11.64 -13.87
C GLY A 61 16.38 -12.87 -14.74
N PRO A 62 17.42 -13.38 -15.42
CA PRO A 62 17.31 -14.55 -16.29
C PRO A 62 16.67 -15.76 -15.60
N GLU A 63 16.87 -15.90 -14.29
CA GLU A 63 16.36 -17.01 -13.48
C GLU A 63 14.95 -16.78 -12.92
N ASN A 64 14.41 -15.56 -13.04
CA ASN A 64 13.05 -15.22 -12.64
C ASN A 64 12.39 -14.25 -13.65
N PRO A 65 12.13 -14.76 -14.88
CA PRO A 65 11.70 -13.94 -16.01
C PRO A 65 10.23 -13.51 -15.92
N ALA A 66 9.41 -14.17 -15.08
CA ALA A 66 8.02 -13.82 -14.93
C ALA A 66 7.87 -12.57 -14.05
N LEU A 67 7.18 -11.56 -14.57
CA LEU A 67 6.50 -10.58 -13.74
C LEU A 67 5.52 -11.34 -12.85
N GLY A 68 5.87 -11.50 -11.57
CA GLY A 68 4.97 -12.14 -10.62
C GLY A 68 3.63 -11.41 -10.63
N LYS A 69 2.54 -12.16 -10.55
CA LYS A 69 1.22 -11.57 -10.35
C LYS A 69 1.19 -10.95 -8.95
N ILE A 70 0.73 -9.71 -8.84
CA ILE A 70 0.45 -9.11 -7.53
C ILE A 70 -0.93 -9.55 -7.10
N GLU A 71 -0.99 -10.27 -5.99
CA GLU A 71 -2.23 -10.78 -5.40
C GLU A 71 -2.60 -10.02 -4.13
N TYR A 72 -1.59 -9.53 -3.40
CA TYR A 72 -1.83 -8.91 -2.10
C TYR A 72 -0.93 -7.70 -1.87
N SER A 73 -1.53 -6.63 -1.35
CA SER A 73 -0.79 -5.52 -0.75
C SER A 73 -1.15 -5.37 0.72
N LEU A 74 -0.18 -5.61 1.60
CA LEU A 74 -0.33 -5.41 3.04
C LEU A 74 0.13 -4.00 3.41
N VAL A 75 -0.66 -3.27 4.19
CA VAL A 75 -0.30 -1.94 4.68
C VAL A 75 -0.47 -1.89 6.20
N GLY A 76 0.62 -1.64 6.90
CA GLY A 76 0.61 -1.46 8.35
C GLY A 76 1.92 -1.89 9.00
N PRO A 77 2.11 -1.58 10.30
CA PRO A 77 1.10 -1.04 11.22
C PRO A 77 0.67 0.40 10.88
N ILE A 78 -0.64 0.67 10.98
CA ILE A 78 -1.20 1.99 10.68
C ILE A 78 -1.01 2.91 11.89
N VAL A 79 -0.24 3.98 11.69
CA VAL A 79 0.11 4.95 12.75
C VAL A 79 -0.26 6.40 12.42
N ASN A 80 -0.79 6.67 11.22
CA ASN A 80 -1.25 8.03 10.89
C ASN A 80 -2.71 8.24 11.30
N PHE A 81 -2.94 9.42 11.89
CA PHE A 81 -4.22 9.82 12.47
C PHE A 81 -5.37 9.79 11.47
N GLU A 82 -5.15 10.22 10.22
CA GLU A 82 -6.19 10.29 9.20
C GLU A 82 -6.75 8.91 8.85
N THR A 83 -5.89 7.90 8.68
CA THR A 83 -6.35 6.53 8.41
C THR A 83 -6.92 5.87 9.66
N GLU A 84 -6.33 6.14 10.84
CA GLU A 84 -6.83 5.62 12.11
C GLU A 84 -8.26 6.10 12.40
N LYS A 85 -8.56 7.37 12.11
CA LYS A 85 -9.91 7.93 12.24
C LYS A 85 -10.92 7.20 11.35
N ILE A 86 -10.56 6.93 10.09
CA ILE A 86 -11.42 6.18 9.16
C ILE A 86 -11.69 4.77 9.72
N ILE A 87 -10.67 4.11 10.25
CA ILE A 87 -10.81 2.77 10.86
C ILE A 87 -11.74 2.80 12.06
N LEU A 88 -11.59 3.79 12.95
CA LEU A 88 -12.48 3.95 14.10
C LEU A 88 -13.93 4.19 13.66
N GLU A 89 -14.16 5.02 12.63
CA GLU A 89 -15.51 5.23 12.08
C GLU A 89 -16.11 3.93 11.53
N ILE A 90 -15.32 3.13 10.80
CA ILE A 90 -15.73 1.81 10.29
C ILE A 90 -16.08 0.84 11.42
N CYS A 91 -15.32 0.87 12.51
CA CYS A 91 -15.48 0.00 13.66
C CYS A 91 -16.49 0.52 14.70
N GLY A 92 -17.16 1.66 14.47
CA GLY A 92 -18.10 2.20 15.45
C GLY A 92 -17.44 2.75 16.72
N GLN A 93 -16.23 3.32 16.58
CA GLN A 93 -15.33 3.79 17.64
C GLN A 93 -14.68 2.68 18.48
N ASP A 94 -14.85 1.42 18.09
CA ASP A 94 -14.10 0.29 18.64
C ASP A 94 -12.78 0.04 17.89
N HIS A 95 -11.97 -0.86 18.44
CA HIS A 95 -10.76 -1.35 17.79
C HIS A 95 -11.07 -2.25 16.59
N ALA A 96 -10.16 -2.26 15.62
CA ALA A 96 -10.20 -3.23 14.54
C ALA A 96 -10.22 -4.68 15.09
N PRO A 97 -10.98 -5.58 14.46
CA PRO A 97 -11.06 -6.98 14.85
C PRO A 97 -9.68 -7.65 14.77
N ARG A 98 -9.40 -8.62 15.64
CA ARG A 98 -8.18 -9.43 15.54
C ARG A 98 -8.14 -10.22 14.25
N CYS A 99 -6.92 -10.53 13.79
CA CYS A 99 -6.68 -11.46 12.67
C CYS A 99 -7.55 -12.72 12.80
N PRO A 100 -8.30 -13.15 11.76
CA PRO A 100 -8.18 -12.73 10.35
C PRO A 100 -8.90 -11.42 9.99
N GLY A 101 -9.64 -10.81 10.91
CA GLY A 101 -10.31 -9.53 10.74
C GLY A 101 -11.64 -9.61 9.98
N ILE A 102 -11.98 -8.53 9.28
CA ILE A 102 -13.22 -8.40 8.50
C ILE A 102 -12.88 -8.04 7.05
N ASP A 103 -13.53 -8.76 6.14
CA ASP A 103 -13.47 -8.54 4.71
C ASP A 103 -14.54 -7.56 4.24
N PHE A 104 -14.12 -6.60 3.40
CA PHE A 104 -15.01 -5.70 2.67
C PHE A 104 -14.74 -5.84 1.17
N ALA A 105 -15.78 -6.15 0.39
CA ALA A 105 -15.69 -6.07 -1.07
C ALA A 105 -15.44 -4.62 -1.51
N ILE A 106 -14.76 -4.39 -2.63
CA ILE A 106 -14.46 -3.02 -3.10
C ILE A 106 -15.71 -2.19 -3.42
N THR A 107 -16.87 -2.83 -3.60
CA THR A 107 -18.18 -2.18 -3.74
C THR A 107 -18.73 -1.63 -2.43
N ASP A 108 -18.17 -2.05 -1.28
CA ASP A 108 -18.52 -1.53 0.04
C ASP A 108 -17.86 -0.16 0.28
N GLN A 109 -18.64 0.80 0.80
CA GLN A 109 -18.15 2.14 1.11
C GLN A 109 -16.98 2.13 2.09
N ARG A 110 -16.91 1.15 3.00
CA ARG A 110 -15.81 0.98 3.97
C ARG A 110 -14.52 0.60 3.26
N ALA A 111 -14.58 -0.32 2.28
CA ALA A 111 -13.42 -0.67 1.46
C ALA A 111 -12.92 0.54 0.66
N GLN A 112 -13.84 1.33 0.09
CA GLN A 112 -13.51 2.54 -0.66
C GLN A 112 -12.89 3.61 0.23
N ALA A 113 -13.39 3.79 1.46
CA ALA A 113 -12.82 4.69 2.44
C ALA A 113 -11.39 4.26 2.84
N LEU A 114 -11.16 2.97 3.05
CA LEU A 114 -9.82 2.43 3.32
C LEU A 114 -8.87 2.60 2.13
N LEU A 115 -9.35 2.37 0.90
CA LEU A 115 -8.56 2.60 -0.32
C LEU A 115 -8.26 4.09 -0.56
N GLY A 116 -9.21 4.97 -0.25
CA GLY A 116 -9.06 6.42 -0.37
C GLY A 116 -8.22 7.06 0.75
N SER A 117 -7.97 6.34 1.84
CA SER A 117 -7.11 6.80 2.93
C SER A 117 -5.67 7.08 2.46
N PRO A 118 -4.88 7.90 3.16
CA PRO A 118 -3.46 8.11 2.85
C PRO A 118 -2.66 6.80 2.71
N ASN A 119 -3.05 5.77 3.47
CA ASN A 119 -2.44 4.45 3.36
C ASN A 119 -2.86 3.69 2.10
N GLY A 120 -4.16 3.67 1.80
CA GLY A 120 -4.70 3.01 0.61
C GLY A 120 -4.26 3.67 -0.69
N GLN A 121 -4.08 5.00 -0.70
CA GLN A 121 -3.59 5.73 -1.87
C GLN A 121 -2.23 5.24 -2.35
N ALA A 122 -1.34 4.81 -1.44
CA ALA A 122 -0.06 4.24 -1.84
C ALA A 122 -0.24 2.96 -2.68
N VAL A 123 -1.21 2.12 -2.31
CA VAL A 123 -1.58 0.90 -3.06
C VAL A 123 -2.24 1.26 -4.38
N GLY A 124 -3.24 2.15 -4.35
CA GLY A 124 -3.96 2.58 -5.55
C GLY A 124 -3.04 3.21 -6.59
N LEU A 125 -2.14 4.12 -6.18
CA LEU A 125 -1.16 4.75 -7.07
C LEU A 125 -0.14 3.74 -7.59
N PHE A 126 0.33 2.82 -6.73
CA PHE A 126 1.23 1.76 -7.15
C PHE A 126 0.62 0.91 -8.28
N LEU A 127 -0.62 0.46 -8.11
CA LEU A 127 -1.33 -0.33 -9.11
C LEU A 127 -1.65 0.48 -10.37
N ALA A 128 -2.08 1.74 -10.23
CA ALA A 128 -2.50 2.57 -11.35
C ALA A 128 -1.34 3.10 -12.20
N GLN A 129 -0.23 3.52 -11.58
CA GLN A 129 0.90 4.17 -12.26
C GLN A 129 1.87 3.16 -12.89
N HIS A 130 1.90 1.92 -12.41
CA HIS A 130 2.90 0.93 -12.83
C HIS A 130 2.32 -0.29 -13.53
N LYS A 131 1.10 -0.21 -14.08
CA LYS A 131 0.42 -1.30 -14.82
C LYS A 131 1.34 -2.00 -15.84
N ARG A 132 2.04 -1.21 -16.65
CA ARG A 132 2.97 -1.73 -17.67
C ARG A 132 4.12 -2.52 -17.06
N GLN A 133 4.70 -2.00 -15.98
CA GLN A 133 5.79 -2.63 -15.23
C GLN A 133 5.32 -3.84 -14.42
N MET A 134 4.01 -4.08 -14.30
CA MET A 134 3.43 -5.25 -13.61
C MET A 134 2.85 -6.28 -14.59
N GLY A 135 2.93 -6.03 -15.90
CA GLY A 135 2.49 -6.97 -16.93
C GLY A 135 0.98 -7.00 -17.16
N GLY A 136 0.22 -6.01 -16.68
CA GLY A 136 -1.23 -5.96 -16.88
C GLY A 136 -1.95 -4.91 -16.05
N GLU A 137 -3.27 -4.80 -16.24
CA GLU A 137 -4.09 -3.97 -15.37
C GLU A 137 -4.47 -4.75 -14.12
N TYR A 138 -4.29 -4.12 -12.96
CA TYR A 138 -4.62 -4.67 -11.67
C TYR A 138 -5.51 -3.70 -10.91
N PHE A 139 -6.47 -4.24 -10.18
CA PHE A 139 -7.39 -3.48 -9.33
C PHE A 139 -7.59 -4.16 -7.99
N VAL A 140 -7.91 -3.38 -6.96
CA VAL A 140 -8.28 -3.92 -5.65
C VAL A 140 -9.71 -4.46 -5.74
N ASN A 141 -9.92 -5.71 -5.35
CA ASN A 141 -11.27 -6.33 -5.32
C ASN A 141 -11.84 -6.43 -3.91
N LYS A 142 -10.98 -6.45 -2.89
CA LYS A 142 -11.33 -6.65 -1.49
C LYS A 142 -10.30 -5.98 -0.58
N VAL A 143 -10.76 -5.47 0.56
CA VAL A 143 -9.92 -4.99 1.65
C VAL A 143 -10.25 -5.75 2.92
N THR A 144 -9.26 -6.38 3.53
CA THR A 144 -9.38 -7.00 4.86
C THR A 144 -8.79 -6.05 5.90
N LEU A 145 -9.60 -5.63 6.87
CA LEU A 145 -9.16 -4.83 8.02
C LEU A 145 -8.98 -5.75 9.22
N PHE A 146 -7.80 -5.73 9.82
CA PHE A 146 -7.50 -6.53 11.01
C PHE A 146 -6.48 -5.86 11.92
N ASN A 147 -6.42 -6.34 13.16
CA ASN A 147 -5.39 -6.02 14.12
C ASN A 147 -4.50 -7.25 14.34
N SER A 148 -3.20 -7.05 14.59
CA SER A 148 -2.30 -8.16 14.98
C SER A 148 -2.64 -8.69 16.38
N ASP A 149 -2.16 -9.88 16.72
CA ASP A 149 -2.37 -10.48 18.06
C ASP A 149 -1.40 -9.96 19.14
N LEU A 150 -0.56 -8.97 18.81
CA LEU A 150 0.40 -8.39 19.75
C LEU A 150 -0.30 -7.51 20.81
N VAL A 151 0.30 -7.40 21.99
CA VAL A 151 -0.29 -6.67 23.14
C VAL A 151 -0.51 -5.18 22.85
N VAL A 152 0.34 -4.57 22.03
CA VAL A 152 0.17 -3.21 21.51
C VAL A 152 -0.01 -3.31 20.00
N SER A 153 -1.23 -3.55 19.58
CA SER A 153 -1.54 -3.84 18.18
C SER A 153 -2.12 -2.62 17.47
N ARG A 154 -1.53 -2.30 16.32
CA ARG A 154 -2.04 -1.28 15.38
C ARG A 154 -2.69 -1.99 14.20
N PRO A 155 -3.73 -1.40 13.61
CA PRO A 155 -4.46 -2.05 12.53
C PRO A 155 -3.62 -2.15 11.27
N TYR A 156 -4.00 -3.12 10.43
CA TYR A 156 -3.46 -3.43 9.13
C TYR A 156 -4.60 -3.50 8.12
N ASN A 157 -4.31 -3.10 6.88
CA ASN A 157 -5.17 -3.34 5.74
C ASN A 157 -4.46 -4.31 4.79
N LEU A 158 -5.15 -5.39 4.41
CA LEU A 158 -4.73 -6.26 3.31
C LEU A 158 -5.62 -5.98 2.10
N PHE A 159 -5.04 -5.42 1.06
CA PHE A 159 -5.70 -5.20 -0.23
C PHE A 159 -5.50 -6.44 -1.09
N THR A 160 -6.57 -7.17 -1.39
CA THR A 160 -6.55 -8.25 -2.37
C THR A 160 -6.66 -7.65 -3.77
N VAL A 161 -5.81 -8.11 -4.67
CA VAL A 161 -5.62 -7.58 -6.02
C VAL A 161 -6.04 -8.62 -7.05
N GLN A 162 -6.73 -8.14 -8.07
CA GLN A 162 -7.18 -8.94 -9.21
C GLN A 162 -6.66 -8.32 -10.50
N GLY A 163 -6.16 -9.17 -11.40
CA GLY A 163 -5.79 -8.77 -12.75
C GLY A 163 -7.02 -8.73 -13.66
N SER A 164 -7.03 -7.84 -14.65
CA SER A 164 -7.97 -7.91 -15.76
C SER A 164 -7.67 -9.15 -16.60
N THR A 165 -8.61 -10.09 -16.71
CA THR A 165 -8.52 -11.15 -17.71
C THR A 165 -8.69 -10.50 -19.08
N THR A 166 -7.66 -10.54 -19.93
CA THR A 166 -7.86 -10.27 -21.36
C THR A 166 -8.62 -11.48 -21.91
N GLU A 167 -9.93 -11.37 -22.07
CA GLU A 167 -10.63 -12.28 -22.97
C GLU A 167 -10.08 -12.01 -24.37
N GLU A 168 -9.31 -12.96 -24.91
CA GLU A 168 -9.02 -13.04 -26.33
C GLU A 168 -10.36 -13.16 -27.06
N GLN A 169 -10.82 -12.04 -27.61
CA GLN A 169 -11.87 -12.06 -28.63
C GLN A 169 -11.33 -12.85 -29.81
N THR A 170 -11.89 -14.04 -29.98
CA THR A 170 -11.58 -15.02 -31.02
C THR A 170 -12.09 -14.56 -32.38
#